data_AF-A0A7C5XAP7-F1
#
_entry.id   AF-A0A7C5XAP7-F1
#
_cell.length_a   1.000
_cell.length_b   1.000
_cell.length_c   1.000
_cell.angle_alpha   90.00
_cell.angle_beta   90.00
_cell.angle_gamma   90.00
#
_symmetry.space_group_name_H-M   'P 1'
#
loop_
_entity.id
_entity.type
_entity.pdbx_description
1 polymer ?
#
loop_
_entity_poly.entity_id
_entity_poly.type
_entity_poly.pdbx_seq_one_letter_code
_entity_poly.pdbx_strand_id
1 'polypeptide(L)'
;MTPYIYTALILYVASLGLGIVGQAAASAATGIASIALIGVVLTRAYRELEGLKNAYWDKLAGVWLGAEYTVAIWLFVLAGVGSELLSAFLWQQLASLVPAVTPGEAQITSPEEVRKFLGIGALALGAFALALVWFVAWIYLIDVFTRDLYLVRIAIGAGGFRPFSATFYVIISLVTVGFLYFYWLYSVWRWISQLKTSTRSPPSSQGPVVQ
;
A
#
# COMPACT_ATOMS: atom_id res chain seq x y z
N MET A 1 -8.31 2.68 -12.52
CA MET A 1 -7.36 2.41 -11.43
C MET A 1 -6.00 3.02 -11.72
N THR A 2 -5.48 2.86 -12.93
CA THR A 2 -4.22 3.47 -13.41
C THR A 2 -4.00 4.95 -13.03
N PRO A 3 -4.95 5.89 -13.21
CA PRO A 3 -4.74 7.27 -12.80
C PRO A 3 -4.51 7.40 -11.29
N TYR A 4 -5.24 6.64 -10.47
CA TYR A 4 -5.06 6.64 -9.01
C TYR A 4 -3.69 6.09 -8.59
N ILE A 5 -3.17 5.07 -9.29
CA ILE A 5 -1.84 4.51 -9.03
C ILE A 5 -0.76 5.56 -9.33
N TYR A 6 -0.86 6.27 -10.46
CA TYR A 6 0.09 7.33 -10.79
C TYR A 6 -0.01 8.54 -9.87
N THR A 7 -1.22 8.99 -9.52
CA THR A 7 -1.40 10.08 -8.56
C THR A 7 -0.83 9.69 -7.19
N ALA A 8 -1.06 8.47 -6.73
CA ALA A 8 -0.49 7.99 -5.47
C ALA A 8 1.05 7.96 -5.52
N LEU A 9 1.65 7.52 -6.63
CA LEU A 9 3.10 7.55 -6.82
C LEU A 9 3.65 8.98 -6.78
N ILE A 10 3.02 9.90 -7.50
CA ILE A 10 3.44 11.32 -7.51
C ILE A 10 3.40 11.90 -6.10
N LEU A 11 2.32 11.63 -5.35
CA LEU A 11 2.18 12.09 -3.97
C LEU A 11 3.21 11.46 -3.03
N TYR A 12 3.56 10.18 -3.25
CA TYR A 12 4.61 9.50 -2.50
C TYR A 12 5.98 10.15 -2.73
N VAL A 13 6.34 10.39 -4.00
CA VAL A 13 7.60 11.06 -4.35
C VAL A 13 7.64 12.49 -3.83
N ALA A 14 6.51 13.21 -3.91
CA ALA A 14 6.38 14.55 -3.34
C ALA A 14 6.56 14.53 -1.82
N SER A 15 6.01 13.54 -1.13
CA SER A 15 6.18 13.36 0.33
C SER A 15 7.66 13.21 0.69
N LEU A 16 8.40 12.34 -0.01
CA LEU A 16 9.84 12.18 0.20
C LEU A 16 10.61 13.48 -0.05
N GLY A 17 10.34 14.15 -1.17
CA GLY A 17 10.99 15.42 -1.52
C GLY A 17 10.74 16.52 -0.50
N LEU A 18 9.48 16.67 -0.05
CA LEU A 18 9.11 17.65 0.98
C LEU A 18 9.75 17.32 2.33
N GLY A 19 9.89 16.04 2.67
CA GLY A 19 10.59 15.60 3.87
C GLY A 19 12.06 16.01 3.87
N ILE A 20 12.76 15.82 2.74
CA ILE A 20 14.18 16.19 2.58
C ILE A 20 14.39 17.70 2.74
N VAL A 21 13.47 18.52 2.24
CA VAL A 21 13.56 20.00 2.34
C VAL A 21 12.99 20.52 3.68
N GLY A 22 12.69 19.64 4.63
CA GLY A 22 12.26 20.00 5.99
C GLY A 22 10.80 20.44 6.11
N GLN A 23 9.98 20.28 5.07
CA GLN A 23 8.55 20.61 5.05
C GLN A 23 7.70 19.45 5.61
N ALA A 24 7.91 19.12 6.89
CA ALA A 24 7.34 17.91 7.51
C ALA A 24 5.81 17.81 7.43
N ALA A 25 5.08 18.91 7.62
CA ALA A 25 3.62 18.90 7.54
C ALA A 25 3.10 18.62 6.11
N ALA A 26 3.73 19.22 5.11
CA ALA A 26 3.38 18.99 3.70
C ALA A 26 3.78 17.58 3.25
N SER A 27 4.93 17.09 3.73
CA SER A 27 5.40 15.71 3.53
C SER A 27 4.40 14.70 4.07
N ALA A 28 3.94 14.87 5.32
CA ALA A 28 2.94 13.97 5.91
C ALA A 28 1.58 14.06 5.19
N ALA A 29 1.12 15.27 4.85
CA ALA A 29 -0.15 15.44 4.13
C ALA A 29 -0.14 14.73 2.76
N THR A 30 0.95 14.84 2.02
CA THR A 30 1.12 14.15 0.72
C THR A 30 1.30 12.64 0.89
N GLY A 31 1.98 12.19 1.95
CA GLY A 31 2.11 10.77 2.31
C GLY A 31 0.75 10.13 2.66
N ILE A 32 -0.04 10.79 3.51
CA ILE A 32 -1.41 10.40 3.87
C ILE A 32 -2.29 10.30 2.63
N ALA A 33 -2.24 11.31 1.75
CA ALA A 33 -3.01 11.31 0.52
C ALA A 33 -2.60 10.15 -0.40
N SER A 34 -1.30 9.84 -0.50
CA SER A 34 -0.82 8.66 -1.23
C SER A 34 -1.38 7.36 -0.65
N ILE A 35 -1.25 7.14 0.67
CA ILE A 35 -1.75 5.93 1.36
C ILE A 35 -3.27 5.76 1.16
N ALA A 36 -4.04 6.83 1.28
CA ALA A 36 -5.48 6.80 1.08
C ALA A 36 -5.85 6.41 -0.36
N LEU A 37 -5.19 6.98 -1.36
CA LEU A 37 -5.40 6.61 -2.77
C LEU A 37 -5.04 5.16 -3.05
N ILE A 38 -4.00 4.65 -2.41
CA ILE A 38 -3.63 3.25 -2.52
C ILE A 38 -4.71 2.35 -1.90
N GLY A 39 -5.25 2.71 -0.74
CA GLY A 39 -6.40 2.03 -0.15
C GLY A 39 -7.61 1.97 -1.10
N VAL A 40 -7.87 3.07 -1.82
CA VAL A 40 -8.91 3.13 -2.87
C VAL A 40 -8.60 2.16 -4.02
N VAL A 41 -7.36 2.10 -4.50
CA VAL A 41 -6.93 1.17 -5.55
C VAL A 41 -7.13 -0.28 -5.11
N LEU A 42 -6.68 -0.63 -3.91
CA LEU A 42 -6.82 -1.98 -3.33
C LEU A 42 -8.28 -2.38 -3.17
N THR A 43 -9.12 -1.46 -2.66
CA THR A 43 -10.57 -1.71 -2.52
C THR A 43 -11.24 -1.95 -3.86
N ARG A 44 -10.86 -1.18 -4.89
CA ARG A 44 -11.36 -1.42 -6.26
C ARG A 44 -10.87 -2.77 -6.79
N ALA A 45 -9.61 -3.14 -6.54
CA ALA A 45 -9.04 -4.40 -7.03
C ALA A 45 -9.75 -5.60 -6.42
N TYR A 46 -10.04 -5.52 -5.12
CA TYR A 46 -10.85 -6.49 -4.41
C TYR A 46 -12.24 -6.65 -5.04
N ARG A 47 -12.96 -5.55 -5.30
CA ARG A 47 -14.28 -5.61 -5.96
C ARG A 47 -14.23 -6.20 -7.37
N GLU A 48 -13.18 -5.90 -8.13
CA GLU A 48 -13.02 -6.49 -9.46
C GLU A 48 -12.71 -7.99 -9.39
N LEU A 49 -11.95 -8.44 -8.39
CA LEU A 49 -11.68 -9.85 -8.12
C LEU A 49 -12.97 -10.59 -7.72
N GLU A 50 -13.80 -9.99 -6.86
CA GLU A 50 -15.13 -10.54 -6.54
C GLU A 50 -16.02 -10.64 -7.78
N GLY A 51 -16.00 -9.63 -8.64
CA GLY A 51 -16.72 -9.65 -9.92
C GLY A 51 -16.27 -10.82 -10.81
N LEU A 52 -14.96 -11.08 -10.89
CA LEU A 52 -14.41 -12.23 -11.61
C LEU A 52 -14.81 -13.55 -10.98
N LYS A 53 -14.83 -13.64 -9.64
CA LYS A 53 -15.30 -14.84 -8.92
C LYS A 53 -16.74 -15.17 -9.30
N ASN A 54 -17.62 -14.16 -9.27
CA ASN A 54 -19.03 -14.34 -9.59
C ASN A 54 -19.23 -14.72 -11.07
N ALA A 55 -18.45 -14.13 -11.98
CA ALA A 55 -18.54 -14.43 -13.41
C ALA A 55 -18.08 -15.87 -13.76
N TYR A 56 -17.17 -16.44 -12.98
CA TYR A 56 -16.63 -17.79 -13.18
C TYR A 56 -17.01 -18.74 -12.05
N TRP A 57 -18.16 -18.52 -11.42
CA TRP A 57 -18.62 -19.29 -10.27
C TRP A 57 -18.54 -20.80 -10.51
N ASP A 58 -18.97 -21.28 -11.68
CA ASP A 58 -18.96 -22.70 -12.03
C ASP A 58 -17.55 -23.33 -12.03
N LYS A 59 -16.52 -22.52 -12.30
CA LYS A 59 -15.10 -22.94 -12.28
C LYS A 59 -14.40 -22.65 -10.96
N LEU A 60 -14.94 -21.73 -10.16
CA LEU A 60 -14.34 -21.20 -8.94
C LEU A 60 -15.06 -21.61 -7.65
N ALA A 61 -16.17 -22.37 -7.73
CA ALA A 61 -16.98 -22.77 -6.59
C ALA A 61 -16.19 -23.55 -5.51
N GLY A 62 -15.10 -24.21 -5.88
CA GLY A 62 -14.18 -24.90 -4.95
C GLY A 62 -12.93 -24.10 -4.54
N VAL A 63 -12.75 -22.88 -5.06
CA VAL A 63 -11.57 -22.05 -4.78
C VAL A 63 -11.90 -21.11 -3.62
N TRP A 64 -11.26 -21.34 -2.48
CA TRP A 64 -11.34 -20.45 -1.33
C TRP A 64 -10.59 -19.14 -1.61
N LEU A 65 -11.29 -18.17 -2.17
CA LEU A 65 -10.88 -16.76 -2.22
C LEU A 65 -11.21 -16.12 -0.88
N GLY A 66 -10.62 -16.67 0.18
CA GLY A 66 -10.87 -16.23 1.54
C GLY A 66 -9.64 -15.54 2.10
N ALA A 67 -9.80 -14.25 2.25
CA ALA A 67 -8.99 -13.41 3.10
C ALA A 67 -9.82 -12.20 3.49
N GLU A 68 -9.51 -11.65 4.66
CA GLU A 68 -10.14 -10.46 5.19
C GLU A 68 -9.56 -9.23 4.50
N TYR A 69 -9.70 -9.13 3.17
CA TYR A 69 -9.20 -8.03 2.36
C TYR A 69 -9.63 -6.68 2.94
N THR A 70 -10.89 -6.57 3.34
CA THR A 70 -11.43 -5.36 3.95
C THR A 70 -10.65 -4.97 5.21
N VAL A 71 -10.43 -5.92 6.12
CA VAL A 71 -9.70 -5.67 7.38
C VAL A 71 -8.25 -5.31 7.10
N ALA A 72 -7.58 -6.07 6.22
CA ALA A 72 -6.20 -5.81 5.85
C ALA A 72 -6.00 -4.46 5.15
N ILE A 73 -6.92 -4.05 4.27
CA ILE A 73 -6.92 -2.73 3.63
C ILE A 73 -7.12 -1.63 4.68
N TRP A 74 -8.05 -1.80 5.62
CA TRP A 74 -8.26 -0.83 6.69
C TRP A 74 -7.06 -0.73 7.63
N LEU A 75 -6.45 -1.85 8.01
CA LEU A 75 -5.23 -1.87 8.81
C LEU A 75 -4.08 -1.17 8.08
N PHE A 76 -3.91 -1.43 6.79
CA PHE A 76 -2.95 -0.71 5.95
C PHE A 76 -3.23 0.80 5.98
N VAL A 77 -4.45 1.24 5.71
CA VAL A 77 -4.74 2.68 5.65
C VAL A 77 -4.57 3.35 7.01
N LEU A 78 -5.16 2.79 8.07
CA LEU A 78 -5.15 3.41 9.40
C LEU A 78 -3.76 3.43 10.02
N ALA A 79 -3.01 2.33 9.93
CA ALA A 79 -1.65 2.26 10.47
C ALA A 79 -0.69 3.16 9.68
N GLY A 80 -0.83 3.22 8.35
CA GLY A 80 -0.02 4.11 7.51
C GLY A 80 -0.29 5.58 7.81
N VAL A 81 -1.56 6.00 7.82
CA VAL A 81 -1.96 7.38 8.13
C VAL A 81 -1.55 7.75 9.56
N GLY A 82 -1.76 6.85 10.52
CA GLY A 82 -1.33 7.06 11.91
C GLY A 82 0.18 7.23 12.03
N SER A 83 0.96 6.44 11.30
CA SER A 83 2.42 6.55 11.26
C SER A 83 2.88 7.90 10.71
N GLU A 84 2.28 8.39 9.61
CA GLU A 84 2.59 9.71 9.04
C GLU A 84 2.27 10.85 10.03
N LEU A 85 1.08 10.82 10.64
CA LEU A 85 0.66 11.83 11.61
C LEU A 85 1.57 11.86 12.83
N LEU A 86 1.88 10.69 13.40
CA LEU A 86 2.70 10.59 14.59
C LEU A 86 4.16 10.97 14.29
N SER A 87 4.67 10.65 13.10
CA SER A 87 6.01 11.06 12.66
C SER A 87 6.12 12.57 12.47
N ALA A 88 5.11 13.21 11.86
CA ALA A 88 5.07 14.68 11.75
C ALA A 88 4.99 15.36 13.12
N PHE A 89 4.18 14.82 14.03
CA PHE A 89 4.10 15.32 15.40
C PHE A 89 5.43 15.18 16.15
N LEU A 90 6.06 14.01 16.08
CA LEU A 90 7.38 13.74 16.65
C LEU A 90 8.43 14.71 16.12
N TRP A 91 8.42 14.99 14.82
CA TRP A 91 9.32 15.95 14.21
C TRP A 91 9.14 17.36 14.80
N GLN A 92 7.90 17.81 14.98
CA GLN A 92 7.61 19.10 15.61
C GLN A 92 8.08 19.15 17.07
N GLN A 93 7.86 18.08 17.85
CA GLN A 93 8.33 17.99 19.23
C GLN A 93 9.85 18.01 19.30
N LEU A 94 10.54 17.28 18.41
CA LEU A 94 11.99 17.24 18.37
C LEU A 94 12.59 18.59 17.97
N ALA A 95 12.05 19.22 16.92
CA ALA A 95 12.47 20.55 16.47
C ALA A 95 12.30 21.63 17.55
N SER A 96 11.29 21.49 18.42
CA SER A 96 11.08 22.39 19.56
C SER A 96 12.11 22.22 20.69
N LEU A 97 12.80 21.08 20.74
CA LEU A 97 13.84 20.78 21.74
C LEU A 97 15.26 21.16 21.28
N VAL A 98 15.50 21.25 19.97
CA VAL A 98 16.81 21.61 19.41
C VAL A 98 17.34 22.98 19.90
N PRO A 99 16.51 24.03 20.11
CA PRO A 99 17.01 25.29 20.69
C PRO A 99 17.52 25.16 22.13
N ALA A 100 17.16 24.11 22.86
CA ALA A 100 17.53 23.90 24.27
C ALA A 100 18.78 23.03 24.46
N VAL A 101 19.31 22.43 23.39
CA VAL A 101 20.48 21.54 23.45
C VAL A 101 21.64 22.21 22.71
N THR A 102 22.20 23.26 23.30
CA THR A 102 23.51 23.79 22.90
C THR A 102 24.60 22.76 23.25
N PRO A 103 25.55 22.48 22.35
CA PRO A 103 26.62 21.51 22.59
C PRO A 103 27.59 22.09 23.64
N GLY A 104 27.36 21.73 24.90
CA GLY A 104 28.15 22.17 26.06
C GLY A 104 27.39 22.18 27.38
N GLU A 105 26.05 22.33 27.36
CA GLU A 105 25.21 22.51 28.56
C GLU A 105 24.12 21.44 28.73
N ALA A 106 24.15 20.36 27.96
CA ALA A 106 23.18 19.27 28.07
C ALA A 106 23.45 18.36 29.28
N GLN A 107 23.51 18.93 30.48
CA GLN A 107 23.33 18.16 31.71
C GLN A 107 21.82 18.07 31.95
N ILE A 108 21.22 16.94 31.59
CA ILE A 108 19.84 16.58 31.94
C ILE A 108 19.76 16.62 33.47
N THR A 109 19.33 17.75 34.03
CA THR A 109 19.43 18.05 35.46
C THR A 109 18.07 18.13 36.12
N SER A 110 16.99 18.22 35.33
CA SER A 110 15.62 18.27 35.85
C SER A 110 14.84 16.97 35.57
N PRO A 111 14.05 16.46 36.53
CA PRO A 111 13.14 15.32 36.33
C PRO A 111 12.11 15.56 35.20
N GLU A 112 11.81 16.82 34.89
CA GLU A 112 10.88 17.22 33.83
C GLU A 112 11.47 16.97 32.43
N GLU A 113 12.77 17.20 32.22
CA GLU A 113 13.47 16.88 30.97
C GLU A 113 13.51 15.37 30.73
N VAL A 114 13.85 14.58 31.77
CA VAL A 114 13.83 13.12 31.69
C VAL A 114 12.44 12.61 31.28
N ARG A 115 11.38 13.17 31.87
CA ARG A 115 9.99 12.80 31.52
C ARG A 115 9.62 13.19 30.09
N LYS A 116 10.08 14.34 29.59
CA LYS A 116 9.89 14.75 28.19
C LYS A 116 10.61 13.82 27.22
N PHE A 117 11.86 13.46 27.49
CA PHE A 117 12.62 12.50 26.67
C PHE A 117 11.97 11.11 26.67
N LEU A 118 11.52 10.60 27.81
CA LEU A 118 10.78 9.34 27.89
C LEU A 118 9.46 9.40 27.12
N GLY A 119 8.74 10.52 27.18
CA GLY A 119 7.52 10.74 26.41
C GLY A 119 7.76 10.70 24.90
N ILE A 120 8.80 11.38 24.41
CA ILE A 120 9.19 11.35 22.99
C ILE A 120 9.65 9.96 22.57
N GLY A 121 10.40 9.27 23.42
CA GLY A 121 10.81 7.88 23.19
C GLY A 121 9.61 6.93 23.05
N ALA A 122 8.61 7.07 23.93
CA ALA A 122 7.37 6.29 23.85
C ALA A 122 6.57 6.60 22.58
N LEU A 123 6.48 7.87 22.18
CA LEU A 123 5.83 8.27 20.94
C LEU A 123 6.58 7.72 19.71
N ALA A 124 7.91 7.74 19.72
CA ALA A 124 8.74 7.17 18.66
C ALA A 124 8.55 5.66 18.52
N LEU A 125 8.49 4.93 19.65
CA LEU A 125 8.15 3.52 19.66
C LEU A 125 6.74 3.25 19.14
N GLY A 126 5.78 4.11 19.47
CA GLY A 126 4.42 4.06 18.93
C GLY A 126 4.38 4.25 17.41
N ALA A 127 5.12 5.23 16.88
CA ALA A 127 5.23 5.46 15.44
C ALA A 127 5.86 4.26 14.73
N PHE A 128 6.92 3.70 15.32
CA PHE A 128 7.56 2.50 14.80
C PHE A 128 6.61 1.29 14.80
N ALA A 129 5.83 1.09 15.86
CA ALA A 129 4.84 0.02 15.91
C ALA A 129 3.76 0.19 14.83
N LEU A 130 3.27 1.41 14.60
CA LEU A 130 2.32 1.70 13.52
C LEU A 130 2.93 1.43 12.14
N ALA A 131 4.17 1.87 11.91
CA ALA A 131 4.89 1.59 10.67
C ALA A 131 5.08 0.08 10.44
N LEU A 132 5.33 -0.70 11.50
CA LEU A 132 5.44 -2.15 11.42
C LEU A 132 4.09 -2.80 11.08
N VAL A 133 3.00 -2.40 11.72
CA VAL A 133 1.65 -2.89 11.41
C VAL A 133 1.27 -2.56 9.97
N TRP A 134 1.55 -1.33 9.54
CA TRP A 134 1.36 -0.89 8.16
C TRP A 134 2.11 -1.80 7.17
N PHE A 135 3.37 -2.07 7.45
CA PHE A 135 4.22 -2.92 6.64
C PHE A 135 3.76 -4.39 6.60
N VAL A 136 3.33 -4.95 7.73
CA VAL A 136 2.81 -6.32 7.80
C VAL A 136 1.48 -6.44 7.04
N ALA A 137 0.57 -5.48 7.22
CA ALA A 137 -0.69 -5.43 6.47
C ALA A 137 -0.42 -5.35 4.96
N TRP A 138 0.58 -4.57 4.56
CA TRP A 138 1.03 -4.47 3.19
C TRP A 138 1.56 -5.79 2.61
N ILE A 139 2.45 -6.49 3.34
CA ILE A 139 2.95 -7.82 2.94
C ILE A 139 1.79 -8.81 2.76
N TYR A 140 0.87 -8.83 3.73
CA TYR A 140 -0.28 -9.72 3.68
C TYR A 140 -1.14 -9.46 2.43
N LEU A 141 -1.40 -8.19 2.10
CA LEU A 141 -2.14 -7.82 0.90
C LEU A 141 -1.43 -8.29 -0.38
N ILE A 142 -0.09 -8.18 -0.45
CA ILE A 142 0.69 -8.70 -1.59
C ILE A 142 0.49 -10.19 -1.75
N ASP A 143 0.66 -10.95 -0.68
CA ASP A 143 0.56 -12.41 -0.70
C ASP A 143 -0.83 -12.85 -1.16
N VAL A 144 -1.86 -12.33 -0.49
CA VAL A 144 -3.25 -12.72 -0.75
C VAL A 144 -3.69 -12.33 -2.16
N PHE A 145 -3.46 -11.09 -2.62
CA PHE A 145 -3.84 -10.71 -3.99
C PHE A 145 -3.09 -11.53 -5.05
N THR A 146 -1.80 -11.81 -4.84
CA THR A 146 -1.00 -12.57 -5.80
C THR A 146 -1.46 -14.02 -5.87
N ARG A 147 -1.72 -14.64 -4.71
CA ARG A 147 -2.26 -16.00 -4.58
C ARG A 147 -3.63 -16.12 -5.25
N ASP A 148 -4.56 -15.24 -4.92
CA ASP A 148 -5.95 -15.34 -5.36
C ASP A 148 -6.08 -15.07 -6.87
N LEU A 149 -5.32 -14.10 -7.42
CA LEU A 149 -5.26 -13.87 -8.87
C LEU A 149 -4.65 -15.07 -9.61
N TYR A 150 -3.66 -15.74 -9.02
CA TYR A 150 -3.06 -16.94 -9.59
C TYR A 150 -4.08 -18.10 -9.62
N LEU A 151 -4.81 -18.33 -8.52
CA LEU A 151 -5.84 -19.36 -8.44
C LEU A 151 -6.96 -19.13 -9.45
N VAL A 152 -7.44 -17.89 -9.58
CA VAL A 152 -8.48 -17.53 -10.57
C VAL A 152 -8.01 -17.85 -11.99
N ARG A 153 -6.75 -17.56 -12.32
CA ARG A 153 -6.22 -17.76 -13.67
C ARG A 153 -6.00 -19.24 -14.01
N ILE A 154 -5.58 -20.06 -13.05
CA ILE A 154 -5.50 -21.52 -13.20
C ILE A 154 -6.89 -22.09 -13.47
N ALA A 155 -7.88 -21.72 -12.65
CA ALA A 155 -9.24 -22.24 -12.78
C ALA A 155 -9.89 -21.87 -14.13
N ILE A 156 -9.52 -20.71 -14.70
CA ILE A 156 -10.02 -20.27 -16.02
C ILE A 156 -9.25 -20.94 -17.18
N GLY A 157 -8.11 -21.59 -16.94
CA GLY A 157 -7.30 -22.26 -17.96
C GLY A 157 -6.47 -21.29 -18.83
N ALA A 158 -6.30 -20.05 -18.39
CA ALA A 158 -5.47 -19.05 -19.07
C ALA A 158 -3.98 -19.31 -18.78
N GLY A 159 -3.38 -20.27 -19.51
CA GLY A 159 -1.99 -20.69 -19.33
C GLY A 159 -0.96 -19.56 -19.41
N GLY A 160 0.12 -19.70 -18.62
CA GLY A 160 1.31 -18.85 -18.65
C GLY A 160 1.36 -17.76 -17.58
N PHE A 161 1.63 -18.12 -16.33
CA PHE A 161 2.01 -17.19 -15.28
C PHE A 161 3.15 -17.80 -14.44
N ARG A 162 4.31 -17.15 -14.44
CA ARG A 162 5.27 -17.26 -13.35
C ARG A 162 5.17 -15.93 -12.60
N PRO A 163 4.36 -15.81 -11.52
CA PRO A 163 4.56 -14.69 -10.64
C PRO A 163 6.01 -14.78 -10.16
N PHE A 164 6.74 -13.67 -10.14
CA PHE A 164 7.85 -13.60 -9.20
C PHE A 164 7.24 -13.81 -7.81
N SER A 165 7.90 -14.58 -6.94
CA SER A 165 7.29 -14.94 -5.65
C SER A 165 6.88 -13.69 -4.87
N ALA A 166 5.85 -13.77 -4.02
CA ALA A 166 5.47 -12.65 -3.15
C ALA A 166 6.70 -12.08 -2.41
N THR A 167 7.62 -12.95 -2.02
CA THR A 167 8.94 -12.63 -1.45
C THR A 167 9.78 -11.70 -2.34
N PHE A 168 9.80 -11.87 -3.66
CA PHE A 168 10.52 -10.98 -4.60
C PHE A 168 9.96 -9.56 -4.57
N TYR A 169 8.63 -9.42 -4.61
CA TYR A 169 7.98 -8.11 -4.54
C TYR A 169 8.20 -7.44 -3.19
N VAL A 170 8.19 -8.21 -2.10
CA VAL A 170 8.44 -7.70 -0.74
C VAL A 170 9.89 -7.26 -0.56
N ILE A 171 10.86 -8.12 -0.89
CA ILE A 171 12.30 -7.82 -0.70
C ILE A 171 12.72 -6.63 -1.57
N ILE A 172 12.30 -6.57 -2.83
CA ILE A 172 12.73 -5.46 -3.69
C ILE A 172 11.98 -4.17 -3.38
N SER A 173 10.72 -4.20 -2.93
CA SER A 173 10.06 -2.97 -2.48
C SER A 173 10.74 -2.38 -1.24
N LEU A 174 11.27 -3.20 -0.33
CA LEU A 174 12.12 -2.73 0.77
C LEU A 174 13.40 -2.06 0.24
N VAL A 175 14.10 -2.71 -0.71
CA VAL A 175 15.34 -2.21 -1.30
C VAL A 175 15.12 -0.93 -2.13
N THR A 176 13.96 -0.80 -2.77
CA THR A 176 13.62 0.34 -3.63
C THR A 176 12.86 1.44 -2.91
N VAL A 177 12.81 1.41 -1.58
CA VAL A 177 12.09 2.41 -0.78
C VAL A 177 10.65 2.57 -1.28
N GLY A 178 9.93 1.45 -1.38
CA GLY A 178 8.53 1.43 -1.80
C GLY A 178 8.28 1.69 -3.29
N PHE A 179 9.26 1.99 -4.15
CA PHE A 179 8.96 2.20 -5.59
C PHE A 179 8.43 0.94 -6.28
N LEU A 180 8.95 -0.24 -5.93
CA LEU A 180 8.44 -1.49 -6.50
C LEU A 180 7.02 -1.84 -6.01
N TYR A 181 6.53 -1.16 -4.96
CA TYR A 181 5.12 -1.26 -4.54
C TYR A 181 4.16 -0.77 -5.62
N PHE A 182 4.46 0.37 -6.23
CA PHE A 182 3.64 0.93 -7.30
C PHE A 182 3.69 0.07 -8.56
N TYR A 183 4.82 -0.58 -8.82
CA TYR A 183 4.94 -1.59 -9.86
C TYR A 183 4.06 -2.82 -9.58
N TRP A 184 4.00 -3.28 -8.33
CA TRP A 184 3.10 -4.36 -7.93
C TRP A 184 1.62 -3.96 -8.07
N LEU A 185 1.21 -2.78 -7.60
CA LEU A 185 -0.17 -2.28 -7.78
C LEU A 185 -0.56 -2.19 -9.26
N TYR A 186 0.37 -1.71 -10.10
CA TYR A 186 0.18 -1.69 -11.55
C TYR A 186 0.05 -3.11 -12.13
N SER A 187 0.85 -4.05 -11.64
CA SER A 187 0.81 -5.46 -12.04
C SER A 187 -0.54 -6.10 -11.69
N VAL A 188 -1.05 -5.89 -10.47
CA VAL A 188 -2.39 -6.32 -10.03
C VAL A 188 -3.47 -5.79 -10.96
N TRP A 189 -3.46 -4.48 -11.24
CA TRP A 189 -4.41 -3.87 -12.17
C TRP A 189 -4.32 -4.51 -13.57
N ARG A 190 -3.11 -4.72 -14.08
CA ARG A 190 -2.89 -5.32 -15.41
C ARG A 190 -3.42 -6.75 -15.46
N TRP A 191 -3.17 -7.56 -14.43
CA TRP A 191 -3.63 -8.95 -14.37
C TRP A 191 -5.16 -9.04 -14.33
N ILE A 192 -5.81 -8.23 -13.49
CA ILE A 192 -7.27 -8.13 -13.45
C ILE A 192 -7.82 -7.69 -14.82
N SER A 193 -7.20 -6.68 -15.44
CA SER A 193 -7.61 -6.19 -16.76
C SER A 193 -7.48 -7.27 -17.85
N GLN A 194 -6.40 -8.06 -17.83
CA GLN A 194 -6.20 -9.18 -18.75
C GLN A 194 -7.27 -10.27 -18.57
N LEU A 195 -7.56 -10.64 -17.33
CA LEU A 195 -8.62 -11.61 -17.01
C LEU A 195 -9.98 -11.11 -17.53
N LYS A 196 -10.30 -9.82 -17.32
CA LYS A 196 -11.51 -9.20 -17.87
C LYS A 196 -11.52 -9.18 -19.41
N THR A 197 -10.40 -8.92 -20.08
CA THR A 197 -10.38 -8.94 -21.56
C THR A 197 -10.55 -10.34 -22.13
N SER A 198 -10.01 -11.37 -21.47
CA SER A 198 -10.26 -12.77 -21.84
C SER A 198 -11.72 -13.20 -21.62
N THR A 199 -12.51 -12.41 -20.88
CA THR A 199 -13.95 -12.63 -20.68
C THR A 199 -14.85 -11.99 -21.74
N ARG A 200 -14.34 -11.03 -22.54
CA ARG A 200 -15.16 -10.46 -23.62
C ARG A 200 -15.24 -11.48 -24.75
N SER A 201 -16.41 -12.10 -24.89
CA SER A 201 -16.78 -12.85 -26.09
C SER A 201 -16.40 -12.04 -27.34
N PRO A 202 -15.93 -12.68 -28.42
CA PRO A 202 -15.69 -11.97 -29.66
C PRO A 202 -16.97 -11.20 -30.05
N PRO A 203 -16.85 -10.00 -30.65
CA PRO A 203 -18.03 -9.32 -31.18
C PRO A 203 -18.73 -10.32 -32.09
N SER A 204 -20.05 -10.50 -31.87
CA SER A 204 -20.89 -11.35 -32.71
C SER A 204 -20.55 -11.04 -34.16
N SER A 205 -20.00 -12.03 -34.87
CA SER A 205 -19.70 -11.90 -36.28
C SER A 205 -20.93 -11.31 -36.94
N GLN A 206 -20.80 -10.11 -37.51
CA GLN A 206 -21.79 -9.62 -38.45
C GLN A 206 -21.97 -10.74 -39.46
N GLY A 207 -23.19 -11.29 -39.53
CA GLY A 207 -23.55 -12.34 -40.46
C GLY A 207 -23.21 -11.91 -41.89
N PRO A 208 -23.09 -12.87 -42.83
CA PRO A 208 -22.67 -12.58 -44.19
C PRO A 208 -23.57 -11.49 -44.77
N VAL A 209 -22.97 -10.35 -45.14
CA VAL A 209 -23.61 -9.36 -45.98
C VAL A 209 -23.83 -10.03 -47.33
N VAL A 210 -25.06 -10.49 -47.56
CA VAL A 210 -25.51 -10.92 -48.87
C VAL A 210 -25.68 -9.66 -49.72
N GLN A 211 -24.84 -9.52 -50.74
CA GLN A 211 -25.10 -8.71 -51.93
C GLN A 211 -24.76 -9.56 -53.15
#